data_AF-A0A820NMQ9-F1
#
_entry.id   AF-A0A820NMQ9-F1
#
_cell.length_a   1.000
_cell.length_b   1.000
_cell.length_c   1.000
_cell.angle_alpha   90.00
_cell.angle_beta   90.00
_cell.angle_gamma   90.00
#
_symmetry.space_group_name_H-M   'P 1'
#
loop_
_entity.id
_entity.type
_entity.pdbx_description
1 polymer ?
#
loop_
_entity_poly.entity_id
_entity_poly.type
_entity_poly.pdbx_seq_one_letter_code
_entity_poly.pdbx_strand_id
1 'polypeptide(L)'
;MPSDVSNRTIGGCLRTSGPNAGYCTWLYNDACVDGTRCNATTAKDDKSDEFAENVANELNKTWGYKPSVIIANWSRKKVDFNREINEATFNHSEAIAAYQGYHSFIDQAVDQINANSGTGLLIDIHGHGDGE
;
A
#
# COMPACT_ATOMS: atom_id res chain seq x y z
N MET A 1 13.04 6.53 6.20
CA MET A 1 11.59 6.50 6.51
C MET A 1 11.36 7.28 7.78
N PRO A 2 10.22 7.97 7.95
CA PRO A 2 9.93 8.71 9.19
C PRO A 2 10.01 7.76 10.39
N SER A 3 10.77 8.13 11.42
CA SER A 3 10.88 7.37 12.67
C SER A 3 9.56 7.31 13.42
N ASP A 4 8.70 8.30 13.20
CA ASP A 4 7.59 8.63 14.09
C ASP A 4 6.32 7.84 13.79
N VAL A 5 6.24 7.23 12.59
CA VAL A 5 5.21 6.24 12.25
C VAL A 5 5.62 4.85 12.74
N SER A 6 4.99 4.34 13.78
CA SER A 6 5.19 2.96 14.26
C SER A 6 4.59 1.93 13.32
N ASN A 7 5.00 0.68 13.54
CA ASN A 7 4.53 -0.43 12.76
C ASN A 7 3.09 -0.80 13.14
N ARG A 8 2.28 -1.08 12.12
CA ARG A 8 0.92 -1.64 12.17
C ARG A 8 0.87 -3.10 12.64
N THR A 9 1.98 -3.66 13.14
CA THR A 9 2.10 -5.08 13.55
C THR A 9 1.10 -5.47 14.65
N ILE A 10 0.68 -4.52 15.48
CA ILE A 10 -0.30 -4.77 16.55
C ILE A 10 -1.72 -5.06 16.02
N GLY A 11 -1.98 -4.77 14.74
CA GLY A 11 -3.28 -5.00 14.13
C GLY A 11 -4.36 -3.99 14.56
N GLY A 12 -5.56 -4.16 14.01
CA GLY A 12 -6.74 -3.38 14.36
C GLY A 12 -7.43 -3.91 15.61
N CYS A 13 -8.59 -3.35 15.93
CA CYS A 13 -9.45 -3.81 17.01
C CYS A 13 -10.86 -4.13 16.50
N LEU A 14 -11.27 -5.40 16.61
CA LEU A 14 -12.62 -5.86 16.38
C LEU A 14 -13.48 -5.44 17.57
N ARG A 15 -14.26 -4.38 17.41
CA ARG A 15 -15.05 -3.82 18.51
C ARG A 15 -16.18 -4.75 18.89
N THR A 16 -16.39 -4.91 20.19
CA THR A 16 -17.52 -5.69 20.75
C THR A 16 -18.68 -4.80 21.19
N SER A 17 -18.49 -3.48 21.21
CA SER A 17 -19.49 -2.52 21.64
C SER A 17 -19.39 -1.20 20.87
N GLY A 18 -20.38 -0.32 21.07
CA GLY A 18 -20.43 0.99 20.42
C GLY A 18 -20.85 0.95 18.94
N PRO A 19 -20.70 2.07 18.22
CA PRO A 19 -21.21 2.22 16.85
C PRO A 19 -20.50 1.34 15.82
N ASN A 20 -19.29 0.85 16.14
CA ASN A 20 -18.49 -0.01 15.27
C ASN A 20 -18.50 -1.48 15.73
N ALA A 21 -19.42 -1.89 16.61
CA ALA A 21 -19.51 -3.26 17.08
C ALA A 21 -19.62 -4.25 15.91
N GLY A 22 -18.78 -5.28 15.91
CA GLY A 22 -18.67 -6.27 14.83
C GLY A 22 -17.71 -5.90 13.70
N TYR A 23 -17.06 -4.72 13.75
CA TYR A 23 -16.13 -4.26 12.72
C TYR A 23 -14.73 -4.01 13.29
N CYS A 24 -13.71 -4.27 12.45
CA CYS A 24 -12.34 -3.89 12.74
C CYS A 24 -12.16 -2.39 12.57
N THR A 25 -11.73 -1.73 13.64
CA THR A 25 -11.27 -0.34 13.59
C THR A 25 -9.74 -0.30 13.59
N TRP A 26 -9.18 0.68 12.89
CA TRP A 26 -7.74 0.76 12.62
C TRP A 26 -7.23 2.08 13.16
N LEU A 27 -6.72 2.04 14.39
CA LEU A 27 -6.26 3.23 15.09
C LEU A 27 -4.88 2.97 15.65
N TYR A 28 -4.00 3.94 15.44
CA TYR A 28 -2.66 3.91 15.97
C TYR A 28 -2.67 3.93 17.50
N ASN A 29 -1.82 3.11 18.13
CA ASN A 29 -1.74 2.93 19.59
C ASN A 29 -3.06 2.54 20.28
N ASP A 30 -4.04 2.04 19.55
CA ASP A 30 -5.25 1.53 20.18
C ASP A 30 -4.93 0.30 21.02
N ALA A 31 -5.20 0.39 22.32
CA ALA A 31 -5.01 -0.70 23.26
C ALA A 31 -5.99 -1.86 23.03
N CYS A 32 -7.07 -1.64 22.28
CA CYS A 32 -8.13 -2.61 22.00
C CYS A 32 -8.71 -3.20 23.29
N VAL A 33 -9.09 -2.34 24.23
CA VAL A 33 -9.62 -2.74 25.54
C VAL A 33 -11.05 -3.29 25.46
N ASP A 34 -11.77 -3.01 24.38
CA ASP A 34 -13.17 -3.34 24.14
C ASP A 34 -13.34 -4.28 22.92
N GLY A 35 -12.36 -5.14 22.66
CA GLY A 35 -12.36 -5.99 21.49
C GLY A 35 -11.26 -7.04 21.44
N THR A 36 -11.11 -7.65 20.28
CA THR A 36 -10.01 -8.57 19.96
C THR A 36 -9.20 -8.05 18.78
N ARG A 37 -7.93 -8.42 18.69
CA ARG A 37 -7.06 -7.92 17.60
C ARG A 37 -7.46 -8.45 16.24
N CYS A 38 -7.53 -7.56 15.26
CA CYS A 38 -7.63 -7.92 13.84
C CYS A 38 -6.22 -8.01 13.25
N ASN A 39 -5.97 -9.03 12.42
CA ASN A 39 -4.68 -9.18 11.78
C ASN A 39 -4.46 -8.10 10.71
N ALA A 40 -3.23 -7.58 10.62
CA ALA A 40 -2.79 -6.73 9.53
C ALA A 40 -1.67 -7.42 8.76
N THR A 41 -1.73 -7.38 7.43
CA THR A 41 -0.64 -7.88 6.59
C THR A 41 0.55 -6.93 6.69
N THR A 42 1.73 -7.48 7.01
CA THR A 42 2.96 -6.71 7.17
C THR A 42 4.16 -7.30 6.42
N ALA A 43 3.99 -8.43 5.76
CA ALA A 43 5.03 -9.06 4.95
C ALA A 43 5.42 -8.14 3.79
N LYS A 44 6.72 -8.10 3.48
CA LYS A 44 7.26 -7.33 2.35
C LYS A 44 7.43 -8.27 1.16
N ASP A 45 7.14 -7.75 -0.02
CA ASP A 45 7.41 -8.42 -1.28
C ASP A 45 8.85 -8.08 -1.69
N ASP A 46 9.79 -9.01 -1.45
CA ASP A 46 11.19 -8.77 -1.73
C ASP A 46 11.49 -8.73 -3.24
N LYS A 47 12.34 -7.78 -3.65
CA LYS A 47 12.81 -7.55 -5.04
C LYS A 47 11.72 -7.21 -6.07
N SER A 48 10.49 -6.93 -5.62
CA SER A 48 9.39 -6.51 -6.51
C SER A 48 9.67 -5.16 -7.18
N ASP A 49 10.35 -4.25 -6.48
CA ASP A 49 10.86 -2.98 -6.98
C ASP A 49 11.88 -3.15 -8.11
N GLU A 50 12.93 -3.93 -7.87
CA GLU A 50 13.96 -4.25 -8.87
C GLU A 50 13.34 -4.93 -10.11
N PHE A 51 12.40 -5.85 -9.91
CA PHE A 51 11.70 -6.51 -11.00
C PHE A 51 10.87 -5.53 -11.83
N ALA A 52 10.13 -4.61 -11.19
CA ALA A 52 9.33 -3.60 -11.88
C ALA A 52 10.20 -2.68 -12.75
N GLU A 53 11.35 -2.23 -12.23
CA GLU A 53 12.32 -1.42 -12.97
C GLU A 53 12.89 -2.20 -14.17
N ASN A 54 13.25 -3.47 -13.98
CA ASN A 54 13.77 -4.33 -15.05
C ASN A 54 12.74 -4.56 -16.16
N VAL A 55 11.46 -4.76 -15.81
CA VAL A 55 10.37 -4.85 -16.81
C VAL A 55 10.29 -3.57 -17.62
N ALA A 56 10.26 -2.40 -16.98
CA ALA A 56 10.20 -1.11 -17.68
C ALA A 56 11.40 -0.89 -18.61
N ASN A 57 12.61 -1.26 -18.16
CA ASN A 57 13.84 -1.14 -18.94
C ASN A 57 13.81 -2.05 -20.18
N GLU A 58 13.38 -3.31 -20.04
CA GLU A 58 13.31 -4.24 -21.17
C GLU A 58 12.19 -3.88 -22.16
N LEU A 59 11.06 -3.32 -21.71
CA LEU A 59 10.02 -2.76 -22.59
C LEU A 59 10.57 -1.62 -23.46
N ASN A 60 11.34 -0.72 -22.86
CA ASN A 60 11.95 0.40 -23.56
C ASN A 60 13.02 -0.08 -24.55
N LYS A 61 13.87 -1.03 -24.15
CA LYS A 61 14.94 -1.58 -24.98
C LYS A 61 14.40 -2.39 -26.17
N THR A 62 13.34 -3.16 -25.96
CA THR A 62 12.79 -4.07 -26.98
C THR A 62 11.86 -3.34 -27.94
N TRP A 63 11.05 -2.40 -27.44
CA TRP A 63 9.96 -1.79 -28.21
C TRP A 63 9.92 -0.26 -28.17
N GLY A 64 10.83 0.40 -27.44
CA GLY A 64 10.84 1.86 -27.30
C GLY A 64 9.74 2.41 -26.39
N TYR A 65 8.99 1.55 -25.69
CA TYR A 65 7.93 1.96 -24.77
C TYR A 65 8.49 2.18 -23.37
N LYS A 66 8.28 3.38 -22.83
CA LYS A 66 8.69 3.73 -21.46
C LYS A 66 7.45 3.84 -20.57
N PRO A 67 7.05 2.77 -19.85
CA PRO A 67 5.92 2.84 -18.94
C PRO A 67 6.23 3.73 -17.73
N SER A 68 5.20 4.29 -17.11
CA SER A 68 5.32 4.88 -15.78
C SER A 68 5.49 3.77 -14.74
N VAL A 69 6.44 3.95 -13.81
CA VAL A 69 6.71 3.02 -12.71
C VAL A 69 6.54 3.77 -11.40
N ILE A 70 5.62 3.32 -10.54
CA ILE A 70 5.31 3.95 -9.26
C ILE A 70 5.66 2.94 -8.15
N ILE A 71 6.69 3.25 -7.36
CA ILE A 71 7.20 2.36 -6.29
C ILE A 71 6.93 3.00 -4.93
N ALA A 72 6.36 2.21 -4.03
CA ALA A 72 6.16 2.60 -2.64
C ALA A 72 7.47 2.47 -1.84
N ASN A 73 8.12 3.60 -1.54
CA ASN A 73 9.35 3.65 -0.73
C ASN A 73 9.10 3.59 0.79
N TRP A 74 7.97 3.03 1.21
CA TRP A 74 7.60 2.83 2.61
C TRP A 74 7.43 1.34 2.88
N SER A 75 7.81 0.90 4.08
CA SER A 75 7.60 -0.48 4.49
C SER A 75 6.11 -0.75 4.66
N ARG A 76 5.65 -1.92 4.18
CA ARG A 76 4.28 -2.40 4.41
C ARG A 76 3.91 -2.43 5.90
N LYS A 77 4.89 -2.61 6.79
CA LYS A 77 4.72 -2.50 8.25
C LYS A 77 4.21 -1.13 8.69
N LYS A 78 4.51 -0.05 7.97
CA LYS A 78 4.09 1.31 8.30
C LYS A 78 2.84 1.72 7.51
N VAL A 79 2.83 1.45 6.21
CA VAL A 79 1.69 1.76 5.32
C VAL A 79 1.47 0.62 4.35
N ASP A 80 0.26 0.06 4.30
CA ASP A 80 -0.11 -0.91 3.26
C ASP A 80 -0.92 -0.21 2.17
N PHE A 81 -0.24 0.17 1.09
CA PHE A 81 -0.86 0.86 -0.04
C PHE A 81 -1.88 0.00 -0.80
N ASN A 82 -1.96 -1.32 -0.52
CA ASN A 82 -2.94 -2.22 -1.13
C ASN A 82 -4.10 -2.56 -0.16
N ARG A 83 -4.48 -1.60 0.69
CA ARG A 83 -5.62 -1.66 1.62
C ARG A 83 -6.43 -0.36 1.58
N GLU A 84 -7.64 -0.43 2.11
CA GLU A 84 -8.45 0.76 2.39
C GLU A 84 -7.72 1.68 3.37
N ILE A 85 -7.87 3.00 3.21
CA ILE A 85 -6.99 4.00 3.84
C ILE A 85 -6.91 3.86 5.38
N ASN A 86 -8.00 3.47 6.05
CA ASN A 86 -7.99 3.31 7.51
C ASN A 86 -7.10 2.12 7.92
N GLU A 87 -7.26 0.97 7.27
CA GLU A 87 -6.42 -0.21 7.51
C GLU A 87 -4.97 0.02 7.06
N ALA A 88 -4.80 0.70 5.93
CA ALA A 88 -3.50 1.01 5.35
C ALA A 88 -2.65 1.86 6.30
N THR A 89 -3.27 2.80 7.02
CA THR A 89 -2.56 3.89 7.72
C THR A 89 -2.75 3.86 9.24
N PHE A 90 -3.68 3.06 9.73
CA PHE A 90 -4.19 3.07 11.11
C PHE A 90 -4.56 4.49 11.57
N ASN A 91 -5.06 5.30 10.62
CA ASN A 91 -5.42 6.70 10.81
C ASN A 91 -4.28 7.61 11.32
N HIS A 92 -3.02 7.21 11.11
CA HIS A 92 -1.88 8.08 11.41
C HIS A 92 -1.71 9.14 10.30
N SER A 93 -1.60 10.41 10.66
CA SER A 93 -1.58 11.54 9.71
C SER A 93 -0.48 11.44 8.65
N GLU A 94 0.76 11.13 9.05
CA GLU A 94 1.87 10.96 8.10
C GLU A 94 1.68 9.74 7.18
N ALA A 95 1.07 8.67 7.68
CA ALA A 95 0.78 7.49 6.88
C ALA A 95 -0.32 7.78 5.86
N ILE A 96 -1.34 8.57 6.24
CA ILE A 96 -2.36 9.10 5.33
C ILE A 96 -1.73 9.94 4.23
N ALA A 97 -0.83 10.86 4.58
CA ALA A 97 -0.14 11.69 3.59
C ALA A 97 0.69 10.84 2.60
N ALA A 98 1.40 9.83 3.10
CA ALA A 98 2.14 8.90 2.25
C ALA A 98 1.22 8.10 1.33
N TYR A 99 0.11 7.56 1.87
CA TYR A 99 -0.90 6.81 1.12
C TYR A 99 -1.49 7.66 -0.01
N GLN A 100 -1.98 8.86 0.31
CA GLN A 100 -2.55 9.78 -0.66
C GLN A 100 -1.53 10.18 -1.73
N GLY A 101 -0.28 10.46 -1.33
CA GLY A 101 0.80 10.75 -2.26
C GLY A 101 1.03 9.62 -3.26
N TYR A 102 1.16 8.38 -2.78
CA TYR A 102 1.33 7.20 -3.62
C TYR A 102 0.18 7.03 -4.63
N HIS A 103 -1.08 7.06 -4.16
CA HIS A 103 -2.24 6.91 -5.05
C HIS A 103 -2.37 8.07 -6.03
N SER A 104 -2.03 9.31 -5.64
CA SER A 104 -2.06 10.45 -6.55
C SER A 104 -1.08 10.32 -7.72
N PHE A 105 0.06 9.64 -7.53
CA PHE A 105 1.01 9.38 -8.63
C PHE A 105 0.49 8.32 -9.60
N ILE A 106 -0.28 7.34 -9.10
CA ILE A 106 -0.97 6.36 -9.94
C ILE A 106 -2.03 7.09 -10.79
N ASP A 107 -2.87 7.91 -10.16
CA ASP A 107 -3.92 8.66 -10.86
C ASP A 107 -3.34 9.56 -11.95
N GLN A 108 -2.26 10.29 -11.64
CA GLN A 108 -1.55 11.12 -12.63
C GLN A 108 -1.02 10.30 -13.82
N ALA A 109 -0.47 9.12 -13.57
CA ALA A 109 0.02 8.25 -14.63
C ALA A 109 -1.13 7.69 -15.50
N VAL A 110 -2.24 7.30 -14.88
CA VAL A 110 -3.45 6.83 -15.57
C VAL A 110 -4.04 7.95 -16.44
N ASP A 111 -4.16 9.16 -15.90
CA ASP A 111 -4.66 10.32 -16.63
C ASP A 111 -3.78 10.66 -17.84
N GLN A 112 -2.45 10.62 -17.66
CA GLN A 112 -1.50 10.83 -18.75
C GLN A 112 -1.65 9.78 -19.86
N ILE A 113 -1.83 8.51 -19.51
CA ILE A 113 -2.01 7.43 -20.49
C ILE A 113 -3.35 7.58 -21.22
N ASN A 114 -4.42 7.87 -20.50
CA ASN A 114 -5.75 8.11 -21.08
C ASN A 114 -5.74 9.29 -22.06
N ALA A 115 -5.05 10.39 -21.71
CA ALA A 115 -4.94 11.57 -22.57
C ALA A 115 -4.16 11.30 -23.87
N ASN A 116 -3.15 10.43 -23.84
CA ASN A 116 -2.27 10.16 -24.98
C ASN A 116 -2.77 9.02 -25.89
N SER A 117 -3.39 8.00 -25.31
CA SER A 117 -3.69 6.73 -26.00
C SER A 117 -5.15 6.31 -25.91
N GLY A 118 -5.95 6.92 -25.03
CA GLY A 118 -7.34 6.55 -24.76
C GLY A 118 -7.55 5.22 -24.02
N THR A 119 -6.49 4.41 -23.87
CA THR A 119 -6.49 3.14 -23.13
C THR A 119 -5.08 2.82 -22.62
N GLY A 120 -5.00 1.99 -21.58
CA GLY A 120 -3.76 1.62 -20.92
C GLY A 120 -3.86 0.30 -20.16
N LEU A 121 -2.71 -0.20 -19.71
CA LEU A 121 -2.60 -1.39 -18.86
C LEU A 121 -2.00 -0.98 -17.51
N LEU A 122 -2.74 -1.22 -16.44
CA LEU A 122 -2.25 -1.07 -15.06
C LEU A 122 -1.87 -2.46 -14.54
N ILE A 123 -0.63 -2.62 -14.10
CA ILE A 123 -0.09 -3.88 -13.59
C ILE A 123 0.33 -3.66 -12.14
N ASP A 124 -0.19 -4.49 -11.25
CA ASP A 124 0.23 -4.56 -9.86
C ASP A 124 1.23 -5.71 -9.68
N ILE A 125 2.46 -5.39 -9.26
CA ILE A 125 3.57 -6.33 -9.18
C ILE A 125 3.78 -6.72 -7.72
N HIS A 126 3.54 -7.99 -7.43
CA HIS A 126 3.69 -8.56 -6.09
C HIS A 126 4.65 -9.75 -6.09
N GLY A 127 5.35 -9.91 -4.97
CA GLY A 127 6.16 -11.09 -4.67
C GLY A 127 5.41 -12.00 -3.69
N HIS A 128 5.54 -13.31 -3.85
CA HIS A 128 5.08 -14.28 -2.86
C HIS A 128 6.27 -14.95 -2.20
N GLY A 129 6.22 -15.14 -0.89
CA GLY A 129 7.16 -16.00 -0.20
C GLY A 129 6.64 -17.43 -0.26
N ASP A 130 7.45 -18.35 -0.77
CA ASP A 130 7.19 -19.77 -0.60
C ASP A 130 7.38 -20.07 0.89
N GLY A 131 6.29 -20.34 1.61
CA GLY A 131 6.34 -20.62 3.03
C GLY A 131 7.07 -21.94 3.30
N GLU A 132 8.39 -21.90 3.50
CA GLU A 132 9.19 -22.95 4.12
C GLU A 132 9.72 -22.52 5.50
#